data_AF-A0A7V8BFY2-F1
#
_entry.id   AF-A0A7V8BFY2-F1
#
_cell.length_a   1.000
_cell.length_b   1.000
_cell.length_c   1.000
_cell.angle_alpha   90.00
_cell.angle_beta   90.00
_cell.angle_gamma   90.00
#
_symmetry.space_group_name_H-M   'P 1'
#
loop_
_entity.id
_entity.type
_entity.pdbx_description
1 polymer ?
#
loop_
_entity_poly.entity_id
_entity_poly.type
_entity_poly.pdbx_seq_one_letter_code
_entity_poly.pdbx_strand_id
1 'polypeptide(L)'
;MRPGWVEYLGGFRKKTLRKFHENSLRAFPFLDTTREAFQLAADLLVECPRLGAGDAIIAATAISNGAALLTLDKGFFPLAKIGLRLL
;
A
#
# COMPACT_ATOMS: atom_id res chain seq x y z
N MET A 1 0.94 -10.54 16.82
CA MET A 1 1.36 -9.43 15.94
C MET A 1 0.17 -8.52 15.73
N ARG A 2 0.31 -7.20 15.97
CA ARG A 2 -0.75 -6.24 15.67
C ARG A 2 -0.73 -5.92 14.17
N PRO A 3 -1.88 -5.75 13.50
CA PRO A 3 -1.91 -5.42 12.08
C PRO A 3 -1.23 -4.07 11.83
N GLY A 4 -0.24 -4.05 10.93
CA GLY A 4 0.39 -2.84 10.42
C GLY A 4 -0.45 -2.24 9.30
N TRP A 5 -0.62 -0.93 9.30
CA TRP A 5 -1.42 -0.18 8.33
C TRP A 5 -0.50 0.42 7.28
N VAL A 6 -0.90 0.38 6.00
CA VAL A 6 -0.11 0.92 4.88
C VAL A 6 -0.72 2.27 4.47
N GLU A 7 0.04 3.37 4.57
CA GLU A 7 -0.35 4.62 3.89
C GLU A 7 0.88 5.33 3.30
N TYR A 8 0.78 5.69 2.02
CA TYR A 8 1.80 6.38 1.25
C TYR A 8 1.63 7.91 1.38
N LEU A 9 2.51 8.57 2.15
CA LEU A 9 2.53 10.05 2.24
C LEU A 9 3.49 10.73 1.25
N GLY A 10 4.04 10.00 0.28
CA GLY A 10 5.05 10.53 -0.66
C GLY A 10 4.56 11.57 -1.69
N GLY A 11 3.26 11.91 -1.72
CA GLY A 11 2.64 12.69 -2.80
C GLY A 11 2.27 14.15 -2.50
N PHE A 12 2.42 14.64 -1.26
CA PHE A 12 1.90 15.97 -0.92
C PHE A 12 2.77 17.11 -1.46
N ARG A 13 2.35 17.70 -2.59
CA ARG A 13 2.98 18.92 -3.15
C ARG A 13 2.83 20.13 -2.22
N LYS A 14 1.81 20.17 -1.36
CA LYS A 14 1.58 21.25 -0.38
C LYS A 14 2.06 20.84 1.01
N LYS A 15 3.11 21.53 1.50
CA LYS A 15 3.74 21.27 2.81
C LYS A 15 2.77 21.38 4.00
N THR A 16 1.77 22.25 3.93
CA THR A 16 0.76 22.43 4.99
C THR A 16 -0.16 21.21 5.13
N LEU A 17 -0.62 20.66 4.00
CA LEU A 17 -1.41 19.42 4.00
C LEU A 17 -0.59 18.25 4.52
N ARG A 18 0.66 18.13 4.08
CA ARG A 18 1.59 17.11 4.60
C ARG A 18 1.69 17.15 6.13
N LYS A 19 1.95 18.32 6.72
CA LYS A 19 2.11 18.48 8.17
C LYS A 19 0.82 18.19 8.95
N PHE A 20 -0.33 18.52 8.39
CA PHE A 20 -1.63 18.18 8.98
C PHE A 20 -1.82 16.66 9.06
N HIS A 21 -1.54 15.94 7.96
CA HIS A 21 -1.65 14.47 7.93
C HIS A 21 -0.56 13.76 8.74
N GLU A 22 0.68 14.28 8.77
CA GLU A 22 1.76 13.73 9.61
C GLU A 22 1.37 13.67 11.10
N ASN A 23 0.67 14.69 11.60
CA ASN A 23 0.20 14.70 12.99
C ASN A 23 -0.89 13.64 13.22
N SER A 24 -1.86 13.53 12.31
CA SER A 24 -2.96 12.56 12.41
C SER A 24 -2.48 11.11 12.26
N LEU A 25 -1.36 10.89 11.55
CA LEU A 25 -0.85 9.57 11.21
C LEU A 25 0.32 9.11 12.09
N ARG A 26 0.77 9.95 13.02
CA ARG A 26 1.93 9.68 13.89
C ARG A 26 1.79 8.40 14.72
N ALA A 27 0.56 7.95 14.98
CA ALA A 27 0.27 6.74 15.73
C ALA A 27 0.48 5.45 14.91
N PHE A 28 0.62 5.56 13.59
CA PHE A 28 0.75 4.42 12.69
C PHE A 28 2.20 4.29 12.20
N PRO A 29 2.76 3.07 12.18
CA PRO A 29 4.08 2.85 11.59
C PRO A 29 4.01 3.07 10.08
N PHE A 30 4.96 3.85 9.55
CA PHE A 30 5.18 3.90 8.11
C PHE A 30 5.89 2.63 7.67
N LEU A 31 5.38 2.01 6.61
CA LEU A 31 6.06 0.91 5.95
C LEU A 31 6.92 1.47 4.82
N ASP A 32 8.14 0.93 4.70
CA ASP A 32 9.01 1.26 3.60
C ASP A 32 8.51 0.57 2.32
N THR A 33 8.41 1.34 1.24
CA THR A 33 8.26 0.80 -0.12
C THR A 33 9.66 0.54 -0.67
N THR A 34 10.16 -0.68 -0.47
CA THR A 34 11.49 -1.07 -0.92
C THR A 34 11.54 -1.23 -2.44
N ARG A 35 12.74 -1.43 -3.00
CA ARG A 35 12.91 -1.73 -4.43
C ARG A 35 12.16 -3.00 -4.84
N GLU A 36 12.18 -4.01 -3.98
CA GLU A 36 11.48 -5.29 -4.17
C GLU A 36 9.97 -5.07 -4.26
N ALA A 37 9.41 -4.16 -3.45
CA ALA A 37 8.00 -3.79 -3.55
C ALA A 37 7.68 -3.14 -4.90
N PHE A 38 8.57 -2.31 -5.46
CA PHE A 38 8.37 -1.75 -6.81
C PHE A 38 8.43 -2.80 -7.92
N GLN A 39 9.32 -3.80 -7.78
CA GLN A 39 9.38 -4.92 -8.73
C GLN A 39 8.10 -5.74 -8.69
N LEU A 40 7.66 -6.12 -7.49
CA LEU A 40 6.39 -6.82 -7.31
C LEU A 40 5.20 -5.99 -7.83
N ALA A 41 5.18 -4.67 -7.62
CA ALA A 41 4.13 -3.81 -8.15
C ALA A 41 4.07 -3.85 -9.69
N ALA A 42 5.22 -3.94 -10.37
CA ALA A 42 5.26 -4.08 -11.83
C ALA A 42 4.66 -5.43 -12.26
N ASP A 43 5.00 -6.52 -11.55
CA ASP A 43 4.43 -7.84 -11.81
C ASP A 43 2.90 -7.85 -11.61
N LEU A 44 2.42 -7.22 -10.53
CA LEU A 44 0.98 -7.08 -10.25
C LEU A 44 0.23 -6.33 -11.36
N LEU A 45 0.83 -5.33 -12.00
CA LEU A 45 0.20 -4.60 -13.11
C LEU A 45 0.06 -5.47 -14.36
N VAL A 46 0.99 -6.41 -14.58
CA VAL A 46 0.90 -7.37 -15.69
C VAL A 46 -0.19 -8.41 -15.40
N GLU A 47 -0.24 -8.92 -14.17
CA GLU A 47 -1.20 -9.95 -13.77
C GLU A 47 -2.62 -9.41 -13.58
N CYS A 48 -2.75 -8.14 -13.18
CA CYS A 48 -4.02 -7.47 -12.91
C CYS A 48 -4.14 -6.17 -13.73
N PRO A 49 -4.51 -6.24 -15.03
CA PRO A 49 -4.52 -5.09 -15.93
C PRO A 49 -5.48 -3.95 -15.54
N ARG A 50 -6.39 -4.19 -14.61
CA ARG A 50 -7.34 -3.19 -14.08
C ARG A 50 -6.86 -2.51 -12.81
N LEU A 51 -5.74 -2.96 -12.24
CA LEU A 51 -5.16 -2.39 -11.03
C LEU A 51 -4.44 -1.08 -11.37
N GLY A 52 -4.70 -0.02 -10.61
CA GLY A 52 -3.96 1.22 -10.78
C GLY A 52 -2.51 1.08 -10.31
N ALA A 53 -1.59 1.88 -10.86
CA ALA A 53 -0.18 1.85 -10.44
C ALA A 53 0.00 2.17 -8.95
N GLY A 54 -0.82 3.08 -8.40
CA GLY A 54 -0.82 3.37 -6.96
C GLY A 54 -1.26 2.18 -6.12
N ASP A 55 -2.33 1.50 -6.55
CA ASP A 55 -2.87 0.33 -5.86
C ASP A 55 -1.91 -0.86 -5.92
N ALA A 56 -1.22 -1.04 -7.04
CA ALA A 56 -0.16 -2.03 -7.19
C ALA A 56 0.99 -1.79 -6.21
N ILE A 57 1.42 -0.52 -6.04
CA ILE A 57 2.46 -0.17 -5.06
C ILE A 57 1.96 -0.44 -3.63
N ILE A 58 0.73 -0.03 -3.28
CA ILE A 58 0.16 -0.27 -1.95
C ILE A 58 0.09 -1.77 -1.64
N ALA A 59 -0.43 -2.57 -2.58
CA ALA A 59 -0.54 -4.02 -2.44
C ALA A 59 0.84 -4.67 -2.30
N ALA A 60 1.79 -4.29 -3.14
CA ALA A 60 3.14 -4.84 -3.10
C ALA A 60 3.88 -4.48 -1.80
N THR A 61 3.76 -3.24 -1.31
CA THR A 61 4.29 -2.83 -0.01
C THR A 61 3.67 -3.64 1.13
N ALA A 62 2.36 -3.91 1.08
CA ALA A 62 1.70 -4.73 2.08
C ALA A 62 2.23 -6.17 2.07
N ILE A 63 2.34 -6.78 0.89
CA ILE A 63 2.88 -8.15 0.71
C ILE A 63 4.33 -8.24 1.20
N SER A 64 5.21 -7.32 0.77
CA SER A 64 6.64 -7.35 1.10
C SER A 64 6.91 -7.19 2.59
N ASN A 65 6.04 -6.47 3.30
CA ASN A 65 6.13 -6.26 4.74
C ASN A 65 5.32 -7.29 5.55
N GLY A 66 4.66 -8.26 4.91
CA GLY A 66 3.79 -9.23 5.57
C GLY A 66 2.58 -8.59 6.27
N ALA A 67 2.19 -7.39 5.84
CA ALA A 67 1.08 -6.62 6.38
C ALA A 67 -0.25 -7.06 5.74
N ALA A 68 -1.35 -6.74 6.42
CA ALA A 68 -2.68 -6.90 5.86
C ALA A 68 -3.22 -5.53 5.43
N LEU A 69 -3.90 -5.48 4.29
CA LEU A 69 -4.47 -4.27 3.73
C LEU A 69 -5.95 -4.17 4.13
N LEU A 70 -6.31 -3.12 4.86
CA LEU A 70 -7.70 -2.69 4.97
C LEU A 70 -8.05 -1.86 3.75
N THR A 71 -9.09 -2.25 3.02
CA THR A 71 -9.59 -1.47 1.89
C THR A 71 -11.09 -1.69 1.69
N LEU A 72 -11.79 -0.65 1.23
CA LEU A 72 -13.17 -0.77 0.76
C LEU A 72 -13.22 -1.05 -0.75
N ASP A 73 -12.08 -0.98 -1.43
CA ASP A 73 -11.98 -1.21 -2.86
C ASP A 73 -11.92 -2.71 -3.17
N LYS A 74 -12.99 -3.19 -3.83
CA LYS A 74 -13.11 -4.57 -4.28
C LYS A 74 -12.12 -4.93 -5.39
N GLY A 75 -11.47 -3.94 -6.01
CA GLY A 75 -10.38 -4.12 -6.98
C GLY A 75 -9.19 -4.92 -6.43
N PHE A 76 -9.02 -4.97 -5.10
CA PHE A 76 -7.95 -5.74 -4.44
C PHE A 76 -8.31 -7.21 -4.20
N PHE A 77 -9.57 -7.62 -4.36
CA PHE A 77 -9.98 -9.01 -4.06
C PHE A 77 -9.27 -10.07 -4.92
N PRO A 78 -9.00 -9.84 -6.22
CA PRO A 78 -8.19 -10.76 -7.02
C PRO A 78 -6.78 -10.97 -6.45
N LEU A 79 -6.19 -9.95 -5.80
CA LEU A 79 -4.83 -9.98 -5.27
C LEU A 79 -4.68 -10.88 -4.05
N ALA A 80 -5.78 -11.27 -3.40
CA ALA A 80 -5.75 -12.22 -2.29
C ALA A 80 -5.13 -13.57 -2.69
N LYS A 81 -5.26 -13.96 -3.97
CA LYS A 81 -4.65 -15.18 -4.52
C LYS A 81 -3.13 -15.05 -4.72
N ILE A 82 -2.62 -13.84 -4.77
CA ILE A 82 -1.20 -13.51 -5.04
C ILE A 82 -0.47 -13.21 -3.70
N GLY A 83 -1.10 -13.54 -2.57
CA GLY A 83 -0.51 -13.40 -1.24
C GLY A 83 -0.89 -12.13 -0.49
N LEU A 84 -1.73 -11.26 -1.07
CA LEU A 84 -2.24 -10.09 -0.34
C LEU A 84 -3.21 -10.55 0.76
N ARG A 85 -2.94 -10.17 2.00
CA ARG A 85 -3.87 -10.36 3.11
C ARG A 85 -4.82 -9.18 3.20
N LEU A 86 -6.13 -9.43 3.15
CA LEU A 86 -7.16 -8.39 3.30
C LEU A 86 -7.77 -8.43 4.71
N LEU A 87 -8.11 -7.26 5.25
CA LEU A 87 -8.88 -7.07 6.48
C LEU A 87 -10.27 -6.52 6.19
#